data_AF-A0A521IBS3-F1
#
_entry.id   AF-A0A521IBS3-F1
#
_cell.length_a   1.000
_cell.length_b   1.000
_cell.length_c   1.000
_cell.angle_alpha   90.00
_cell.angle_beta   90.00
_cell.angle_gamma   90.00
#
_symmetry.space_group_name_H-M   'P 1'
#
loop_
_entity.id
_entity.type
_entity.pdbx_description
1 polymer ?
#
loop_
_entity_poly.entity_id
_entity_poly.type
_entity_poly.pdbx_seq_one_letter_code
_entity_poly.pdbx_strand_id
1 'polypeptide(L)'
;SDPAYSTRNLSSHGGFMPNGWWGMWVAVVISIFSYLSVEMIAVAAGEAENPVQAVRKAFRATIARLVVFYLLSLTLIVCIVPWDRIGEGNSPFVTVMQVLDIPYAAGILNFVVTIAALSAMNSQLYITTRMMFSLSRGGDAPASLGRLNARGIPLNALLLSTSGIALATLIYVLFPEQAFTLMIALSMFGAIFTWMMIFLTHYFFRRHHERHGADKLAFRLKFFPASTLLGFFAMLAIMLTTAFTGAFQMTLVFGVPFLLVLVLLFHFVRKPRLAAVPAEQGL
;
A
#
# COMPACT_ATOMS: atom_id res chain seq x y z
N SER A 1 -35.72 15.93 14.84
CA SER A 1 -34.44 15.50 14.26
C SER A 1 -33.60 16.75 14.11
N ASP A 2 -32.51 16.84 14.85
CA ASP A 2 -31.63 18.00 14.85
C ASP A 2 -31.11 18.27 13.42
N PRO A 3 -31.33 19.45 12.82
CA PRO A 3 -30.90 19.76 11.45
C PRO A 3 -29.38 19.65 11.21
N ALA A 4 -28.58 19.49 12.28
CA ALA A 4 -27.13 19.29 12.21
C ALA A 4 -26.69 17.93 11.64
N TYR A 5 -27.50 16.87 11.81
CA TYR A 5 -27.13 15.49 11.44
C TYR A 5 -28.09 14.95 10.39
N SER A 6 -27.84 15.26 9.11
CA SER A 6 -28.76 14.93 8.03
C SER A 6 -28.01 14.57 6.75
N THR A 7 -28.61 13.70 5.94
CA THR A 7 -28.18 13.43 4.56
C THR A 7 -28.11 14.69 3.70
N ARG A 8 -28.71 15.81 4.15
CA ARG A 8 -28.53 17.13 3.55
C ARG A 8 -27.07 17.57 3.51
N ASN A 9 -26.22 17.18 4.46
CA ASN A 9 -24.79 17.52 4.44
C ASN A 9 -24.07 16.98 3.19
N LEU A 10 -24.62 15.96 2.52
CA LEU A 10 -24.08 15.41 1.27
C LEU A 10 -24.29 16.32 0.05
N SER A 11 -25.21 17.28 0.11
CA SER A 11 -25.57 18.11 -1.04
C SER A 11 -25.75 19.60 -0.75
N SER A 12 -25.88 20.01 0.51
CA SER A 12 -26.17 21.39 0.91
C SER A 12 -24.99 22.36 0.77
N HIS A 13 -23.75 21.85 0.68
CA HIS A 13 -22.52 22.64 0.62
C HIS A 13 -21.95 22.65 -0.82
N GLY A 14 -22.72 23.17 -1.78
CA GLY A 14 -22.31 23.27 -3.19
C GLY A 14 -22.66 22.07 -4.08
N GLY A 15 -23.57 21.18 -3.65
CA GLY A 15 -24.00 20.00 -4.39
C GLY A 15 -23.16 18.75 -4.10
N PHE A 16 -23.40 17.66 -4.85
CA PHE A 16 -22.69 16.38 -4.67
C PHE A 16 -21.25 16.39 -5.23
N MET A 17 -20.97 17.24 -6.22
CA MET A 17 -19.64 17.39 -6.82
C MET A 17 -19.21 18.87 -6.87
N PRO A 18 -18.99 19.52 -5.70
CA PRO A 18 -18.68 20.94 -5.62
C PRO A 18 -17.36 21.31 -6.32
N ASN A 19 -16.41 20.37 -6.35
CA ASN A 19 -15.09 20.52 -7.01
C ASN A 19 -15.05 19.92 -8.44
N GLY A 20 -16.21 19.56 -9.00
CA GLY A 20 -16.33 19.00 -10.34
C GLY A 20 -15.55 17.70 -10.58
N TRP A 21 -15.30 17.39 -11.85
CA TRP A 21 -14.59 16.18 -12.28
C TRP A 21 -13.14 16.12 -11.79
N TRP A 22 -12.46 17.26 -11.69
CA TRP A 22 -11.09 17.32 -11.17
C TRP A 22 -11.03 16.96 -9.68
N GLY A 23 -11.96 17.50 -8.88
CA GLY A 23 -12.07 17.13 -7.47
C GLY A 23 -12.37 15.64 -7.28
N MET A 24 -13.23 15.07 -8.12
CA MET A 24 -13.48 13.62 -8.13
C MET A 24 -12.21 12.83 -8.46
N TRP A 25 -11.43 13.25 -9.46
CA TRP A 25 -10.16 12.61 -9.80
C TRP A 25 -9.15 12.65 -8.65
N VAL A 26 -8.98 13.81 -8.00
CA VAL A 26 -8.10 13.95 -6.83
C VAL A 26 -8.60 13.09 -5.65
N ALA A 27 -9.92 13.00 -5.43
CA ALA A 27 -10.49 12.11 -4.42
C ALA A 27 -10.19 10.64 -4.72
N VAL A 28 -10.32 10.19 -5.97
CA VAL A 28 -9.93 8.83 -6.40
C VAL A 28 -8.45 8.57 -6.13
N VAL A 29 -7.57 9.53 -6.44
CA VAL A 29 -6.14 9.46 -6.13
C VAL A 29 -5.93 9.26 -4.63
N ILE A 30 -6.58 10.05 -3.78
CA ILE A 30 -6.44 9.91 -2.32
C ILE A 30 -7.00 8.56 -1.82
N SER A 31 -8.18 8.17 -2.31
CA SER A 31 -8.86 6.94 -1.90
C SER A 31 -8.08 5.68 -2.28
N ILE A 32 -7.39 5.65 -3.42
CA ILE A 32 -6.62 4.46 -3.82
C ILE A 32 -5.52 4.11 -2.81
N PHE A 33 -4.99 5.12 -2.12
CA PHE A 33 -3.96 4.94 -1.10
C PHE A 33 -4.46 4.17 0.12
N SER A 34 -5.75 4.21 0.41
CA SER A 34 -6.37 3.41 1.47
C SER A 34 -6.40 1.91 1.16
N TYR A 35 -6.13 1.53 -0.09
CA TYR A 35 -6.15 0.13 -0.57
C TYR A 35 -4.77 -0.38 -1.01
N LEU A 36 -3.73 0.46 -0.95
CA LEU A 36 -2.35 -0.03 -1.07
C LEU A 36 -2.07 -0.96 0.12
N SER A 37 -1.37 -2.07 -0.10
CA SER A 37 -1.14 -3.20 0.83
C SER A 37 -2.10 -4.38 0.69
N VAL A 38 -3.11 -4.34 -0.18
CA VAL A 38 -3.90 -5.56 -0.47
C VAL A 38 -3.05 -6.65 -1.14
N GLU A 39 -1.93 -6.28 -1.78
CA GLU A 39 -0.95 -7.22 -2.31
C GLU A 39 -0.30 -8.09 -1.22
N MET A 40 -0.24 -7.61 0.03
CA MET A 40 0.32 -8.37 1.15
C MET A 40 -0.50 -9.62 1.47
N ILE A 41 -1.80 -9.60 1.17
CA ILE A 41 -2.69 -10.75 1.30
C ILE A 41 -2.21 -11.87 0.36
N ALA A 42 -1.79 -11.52 -0.86
CA ALA A 42 -1.27 -12.50 -1.82
C ALA A 42 0.04 -13.13 -1.34
N VAL A 43 0.94 -12.32 -0.79
CA VAL A 43 2.23 -12.78 -0.24
C VAL A 43 1.99 -13.77 0.91
N ALA A 44 1.18 -13.37 1.90
CA ALA A 44 0.90 -14.21 3.06
C ALA A 44 0.11 -15.48 2.70
N ALA A 45 -0.89 -15.38 1.83
CA ALA A 45 -1.67 -16.55 1.41
C ALA A 45 -0.88 -17.49 0.47
N GLY A 46 0.21 -17.02 -0.14
CA GLY A 46 1.16 -17.85 -0.89
C GLY A 46 1.87 -18.90 -0.03
N GLU A 47 1.92 -18.70 1.28
CA GLU A 47 2.57 -19.61 2.24
C GLU A 47 1.59 -20.61 2.88
N ALA A 48 0.31 -20.57 2.52
CA ALA A 48 -0.70 -21.50 3.04
C ALA A 48 -0.62 -22.88 2.37
N GLU A 49 -1.08 -23.94 3.04
CA GLU A 49 -1.12 -25.32 2.49
C GLU A 49 -1.88 -25.42 1.16
N ASN A 50 -2.94 -24.62 0.98
CA ASN A 50 -3.66 -24.50 -0.29
C ASN A 50 -3.69 -23.03 -0.76
N PRO A 51 -2.62 -22.56 -1.42
CA PRO A 51 -2.47 -21.15 -1.77
C PRO A 51 -3.61 -20.63 -2.64
N VAL A 52 -4.09 -21.42 -3.60
CA VAL A 52 -5.14 -21.00 -4.55
C VAL A 52 -6.45 -20.69 -3.84
N GLN A 53 -6.88 -21.58 -2.93
CA GLN A 53 -8.11 -21.38 -2.17
C GLN A 53 -7.93 -20.30 -1.09
N ALA A 54 -6.79 -20.29 -0.40
CA ALA A 54 -6.46 -19.30 0.62
C ALA A 54 -6.49 -17.89 0.05
N VAL A 55 -5.79 -17.65 -1.07
CA VAL A 55 -5.78 -16.36 -1.78
C VAL A 55 -7.20 -15.93 -2.14
N ARG A 56 -8.00 -16.79 -2.79
CA ARG A 56 -9.36 -16.44 -3.22
C ARG A 56 -10.27 -16.05 -2.04
N LYS A 57 -10.24 -16.84 -0.96
CA LYS A 57 -11.08 -16.60 0.21
C LYS A 57 -10.64 -15.33 0.94
N ALA A 58 -9.33 -15.19 1.19
CA ALA A 58 -8.77 -14.05 1.89
C ALA A 58 -9.03 -12.73 1.13
N PHE A 59 -8.78 -12.70 -0.19
CA PHE A 59 -9.06 -11.50 -1.00
C PHE A 59 -10.53 -11.11 -0.96
N ARG A 60 -11.46 -12.04 -1.21
CA ARG A 60 -12.90 -11.72 -1.23
C ARG A 60 -13.38 -11.20 0.12
N ALA A 61 -12.98 -11.87 1.20
CA ALA A 61 -13.38 -11.48 2.55
C ALA A 61 -12.81 -10.11 2.93
N THR A 62 -11.52 -9.87 2.66
CA THR A 62 -10.87 -8.61 3.01
C THR A 62 -11.37 -7.45 2.17
N ILE A 63 -11.50 -7.60 0.86
CA ILE A 63 -12.01 -6.53 -0.01
C ILE A 63 -13.45 -6.18 0.33
N ALA A 64 -14.34 -7.17 0.53
CA ALA A 64 -15.72 -6.91 0.92
C ALA A 64 -15.78 -6.12 2.25
N ARG A 65 -14.98 -6.54 3.23
CA ARG A 65 -14.87 -5.88 4.52
C ARG A 65 -14.35 -4.44 4.40
N LEU A 66 -13.29 -4.23 3.62
CA LEU A 66 -12.69 -2.90 3.41
C LEU A 66 -13.67 -1.97 2.70
N VAL A 67 -14.34 -2.41 1.63
CA VAL A 67 -15.32 -1.59 0.90
C VAL A 67 -16.48 -1.22 1.80
N VAL A 68 -17.06 -2.19 2.53
CA VAL A 68 -18.20 -1.92 3.42
C VAL A 68 -17.81 -0.95 4.53
N PHE A 69 -16.71 -1.20 5.26
CA PHE A 69 -16.33 -0.31 6.36
C PHE A 69 -15.86 1.06 5.88
N TYR A 70 -15.14 1.14 4.76
CA TYR A 70 -14.69 2.42 4.20
C TYR A 70 -15.88 3.28 3.75
N LEU A 71 -16.79 2.73 2.94
CA LEU A 71 -17.96 3.48 2.48
C LEU A 71 -18.91 3.83 3.63
N LEU A 72 -19.13 2.90 4.56
CA LEU A 72 -19.98 3.15 5.73
C LEU A 72 -19.40 4.25 6.61
N SER A 73 -18.11 4.16 6.95
CA SER A 73 -17.46 5.18 7.78
C SER A 73 -17.45 6.56 7.11
N LEU A 74 -17.09 6.65 5.83
CA LEU A 74 -17.10 7.91 5.09
C LEU A 74 -18.50 8.52 5.05
N THR A 75 -19.52 7.70 4.77
CA THR A 75 -20.92 8.15 4.74
C THR A 75 -21.35 8.69 6.10
N LEU A 76 -21.02 7.98 7.19
CA LEU A 76 -21.34 8.42 8.55
C LEU A 76 -20.62 9.73 8.89
N ILE A 77 -19.34 9.84 8.56
CA ILE A 77 -18.55 11.06 8.82
C ILE A 77 -19.18 12.26 8.11
N VAL A 78 -19.47 12.16 6.80
CA VAL A 78 -20.04 13.29 6.03
C VAL A 78 -21.49 13.61 6.43
N CYS A 79 -22.26 12.62 6.88
CA CYS A 79 -23.60 12.86 7.44
C CYS A 79 -23.54 13.63 8.77
N ILE A 80 -22.50 13.42 9.58
CA ILE A 80 -22.37 14.01 10.92
C ILE A 80 -21.66 15.38 10.86
N VAL A 81 -20.59 15.48 10.08
CA VAL A 81 -19.78 16.69 9.96
C VAL A 81 -19.78 17.15 8.50
N PRO A 82 -20.14 18.42 8.23
CA PRO A 82 -20.03 19.01 6.90
C PRO A 82 -18.63 18.83 6.31
N TRP A 83 -18.56 18.43 5.04
CA TRP A 83 -17.29 18.05 4.40
C TRP A 83 -16.27 19.19 4.35
N ASP A 84 -16.72 20.45 4.35
CA ASP A 84 -15.90 21.66 4.36
C ASP A 84 -15.21 21.92 5.71
N ARG A 85 -15.66 21.27 6.79
CA ARG A 85 -15.04 21.37 8.13
C ARG A 85 -14.19 20.16 8.50
N ILE A 86 -14.09 19.18 7.62
CA ILE A 86 -13.27 17.99 7.83
C ILE A 86 -11.84 18.31 7.40
N GLY A 87 -10.88 18.17 8.32
CA GLY A 87 -9.44 18.30 8.01
C GLY A 87 -8.74 19.52 8.59
N GLU A 88 -9.44 20.40 9.32
CA GLU A 88 -8.84 21.54 10.04
C GLU A 88 -8.14 21.13 11.36
N GLY A 89 -7.40 20.03 11.37
CA GLY A 89 -6.62 19.58 12.53
C GLY A 89 -6.63 18.07 12.75
N ASN A 90 -7.45 17.61 13.71
CA ASN A 90 -7.48 16.21 14.16
C ASN A 90 -8.03 15.24 13.10
N SER A 91 -7.78 13.94 13.30
CA SER A 91 -8.37 12.87 12.49
C SER A 91 -9.89 13.04 12.36
N PRO A 92 -10.49 12.85 11.16
CA PRO A 92 -11.93 13.00 10.95
C PRO A 92 -12.79 12.20 11.93
N PHE A 93 -12.31 11.01 12.33
CA PHE A 93 -13.00 10.18 13.30
C PHE A 93 -12.99 10.79 14.72
N VAL A 94 -11.90 11.45 15.10
CA VAL A 94 -11.80 12.17 16.38
C VAL A 94 -12.69 13.40 16.35
N THR A 95 -12.70 14.14 15.23
CA THR A 95 -13.57 15.31 15.02
C THR A 95 -15.04 14.94 15.17
N VAL A 96 -15.48 13.81 14.57
CA VAL A 96 -16.85 13.31 14.75
C VAL A 96 -17.17 13.04 16.24
N MET A 97 -16.27 12.41 16.98
CA MET A 97 -16.51 12.11 18.40
C MET A 97 -16.55 13.37 19.27
N GLN A 98 -15.77 14.40 18.92
CA GLN A 98 -15.80 15.71 19.58
C GLN A 98 -17.10 16.46 19.29
N VAL A 99 -17.59 16.42 18.04
CA VAL A 99 -18.86 17.05 17.65
C VAL A 99 -20.07 16.39 18.32
N LEU A 100 -20.03 15.06 18.48
CA LEU A 100 -21.09 14.31 19.17
C LEU A 100 -21.05 14.45 20.70
N ASP A 101 -20.06 15.17 21.25
CA ASP A 101 -19.86 15.42 22.68
C ASP A 101 -19.87 14.15 23.55
N ILE A 102 -19.32 13.04 23.01
CA ILE A 102 -19.25 11.77 23.74
C ILE A 102 -17.97 11.77 24.61
N PRO A 103 -18.09 11.83 25.95
CA PRO A 103 -16.92 11.89 26.83
C PRO A 103 -16.05 10.63 26.67
N TYR A 104 -14.73 10.82 26.72
CA TYR A 104 -13.70 9.77 26.56
C TYR A 104 -13.62 9.08 25.19
N ALA A 105 -14.60 9.23 24.30
CA ALA A 105 -14.63 8.53 23.00
C ALA A 105 -13.42 8.87 22.11
N ALA A 106 -13.01 10.15 22.08
CA ALA A 106 -11.81 10.58 21.35
C ALA A 106 -10.53 9.89 21.87
N GLY A 107 -10.40 9.72 23.18
CA GLY A 107 -9.25 9.04 23.80
C GLY A 107 -9.21 7.55 23.49
N ILE A 108 -10.36 6.87 23.59
CA ILE A 108 -10.49 5.45 23.23
C ILE A 108 -10.15 5.25 21.75
N LEU A 109 -10.65 6.12 20.88
CA LEU A 109 -10.38 6.04 19.44
C LEU A 109 -8.89 6.22 19.13
N ASN A 110 -8.23 7.21 19.73
CA ASN A 110 -6.78 7.39 19.58
C ASN A 110 -5.99 6.16 20.06
N PHE A 111 -6.40 5.56 21.18
CA PHE A 111 -5.80 4.34 21.70
C PHE A 111 -5.96 3.16 20.73
N VAL A 112 -7.17 2.93 20.21
CA VAL A 112 -7.46 1.86 19.24
C VAL A 112 -6.68 2.07 17.95
N VAL A 113 -6.64 3.29 17.41
CA VAL A 113 -5.89 3.63 16.20
C VAL A 113 -4.39 3.42 16.40
N THR A 114 -3.85 3.77 17.57
CA THR A 114 -2.43 3.57 17.88
C THR A 114 -2.09 2.08 17.94
N ILE A 115 -2.90 1.26 18.60
CA ILE A 115 -2.70 -0.21 18.63
C ILE A 115 -2.81 -0.81 17.23
N ALA A 116 -3.79 -0.37 16.44
CA ALA A 116 -3.95 -0.83 15.06
C ALA A 116 -2.73 -0.48 14.20
N ALA A 117 -2.18 0.74 14.34
CA ALA A 117 -0.97 1.17 13.66
C ALA A 117 0.25 0.32 14.06
N LEU A 118 0.45 0.06 15.37
CA LEU A 118 1.54 -0.79 15.86
C LEU A 118 1.44 -2.22 15.32
N SER A 119 0.23 -2.78 15.26
CA SER A 119 -0.01 -4.11 14.68
C SER A 119 0.34 -4.14 13.19
N ALA A 120 -0.11 -3.14 12.43
CA ALA A 120 0.20 -3.02 11.01
C ALA A 120 1.70 -2.87 10.75
N MET A 121 2.40 -2.07 11.57
CA MET A 121 3.86 -1.93 11.50
C MET A 121 4.58 -3.25 11.71
N ASN A 122 4.15 -4.08 12.68
CA ASN A 122 4.74 -5.39 12.92
C ASN A 122 4.56 -6.33 11.72
N SER A 123 3.36 -6.36 11.12
CA SER A 123 3.11 -7.12 9.89
C SER A 123 3.98 -6.63 8.72
N GLN A 124 4.13 -5.32 8.55
CA GLN A 124 4.93 -4.75 7.46
C GLN A 124 6.43 -5.06 7.62
N LEU A 125 6.93 -5.02 8.85
CA LEU A 125 8.32 -5.39 9.16
C LEU A 125 8.59 -6.87 8.83
N TYR A 126 7.65 -7.74 9.21
CA TYR A 126 7.74 -9.18 8.91
C TYR A 126 7.76 -9.44 7.40
N ILE A 127 6.84 -8.84 6.64
CA ILE A 127 6.76 -9.07 5.19
C ILE A 127 8.00 -8.50 4.48
N THR A 128 8.45 -7.31 4.85
CA THR A 128 9.69 -6.71 4.30
C THR A 128 10.90 -7.62 4.54
N THR A 129 11.00 -8.16 5.75
CA THR A 129 12.07 -9.11 6.12
C THR A 129 12.03 -10.36 5.24
N ARG A 130 10.85 -10.94 5.01
CA ARG A 130 10.68 -12.13 4.17
C ARG A 130 10.93 -11.87 2.69
N MET A 131 10.48 -10.73 2.17
CA MET A 131 10.77 -10.32 0.79
C MET A 131 12.27 -10.16 0.58
N MET A 132 12.98 -9.52 1.53
CA MET A 132 14.42 -9.35 1.44
C MET A 132 15.18 -10.68 1.53
N PHE A 133 14.73 -11.59 2.40
CA PHE A 133 15.24 -12.96 2.48
C PHE A 133 15.05 -13.71 1.14
N SER A 134 13.86 -13.63 0.54
CA SER A 134 13.54 -14.27 -0.74
C SER A 134 14.38 -13.72 -1.89
N LEU A 135 14.53 -12.39 -1.99
CA LEU A 135 15.41 -11.75 -2.98
C LEU A 135 16.87 -12.20 -2.83
N SER A 136 17.35 -12.35 -1.59
CA SER A 136 18.71 -12.84 -1.33
C SER A 136 18.91 -14.29 -1.78
N ARG A 137 17.92 -15.15 -1.54
CA ARG A 137 17.91 -16.54 -2.03
C ARG A 137 17.82 -16.63 -3.56
N GLY A 138 17.16 -15.67 -4.20
CA GLY A 138 17.11 -15.51 -5.67
C GLY A 138 18.37 -14.93 -6.31
N GLY A 139 19.35 -14.48 -5.51
CA GLY A 139 20.56 -13.82 -6.00
C GLY A 139 20.39 -12.34 -6.39
N ASP A 140 19.24 -11.75 -6.07
CA ASP A 140 18.88 -10.36 -6.35
C ASP A 140 19.15 -9.42 -5.16
N ALA A 141 19.67 -9.95 -4.05
CA ALA A 141 20.15 -9.21 -2.88
C ALA A 141 21.42 -9.88 -2.26
N PRO A 142 22.17 -9.22 -1.35
CA PRO A 142 23.39 -9.79 -0.79
C PRO A 142 23.11 -11.13 -0.09
N ALA A 143 23.93 -12.15 -0.33
CA ALA A 143 23.72 -13.51 0.20
C ALA A 143 23.70 -13.59 1.74
N SER A 144 24.25 -12.59 2.44
CA SER A 144 24.21 -12.50 3.89
C SER A 144 22.79 -12.35 4.43
N LEU A 145 21.88 -11.69 3.68
CA LEU A 145 20.49 -11.47 4.09
C LEU A 145 19.64 -12.75 4.01
N GLY A 146 20.06 -13.71 3.18
CA GLY A 146 19.45 -15.02 3.01
C GLY A 146 19.90 -16.06 4.03
N ARG A 147 20.71 -15.69 5.03
CA ARG A 147 21.17 -16.62 6.08
C ARG A 147 20.15 -16.69 7.22
N LEU A 148 19.79 -17.91 7.61
CA LEU A 148 18.95 -18.18 8.76
C LEU A 148 19.81 -18.41 10.01
N ASN A 149 19.32 -17.98 11.17
CA ASN A 149 19.90 -18.36 12.45
C ASN A 149 19.41 -19.76 12.89
N ALA A 150 19.90 -20.26 14.04
CA ALA A 150 19.51 -21.57 14.59
C ALA A 150 18.00 -21.73 14.87
N ARG A 151 17.24 -20.62 14.93
CA ARG A 151 15.78 -20.61 15.14
C ARG A 151 14.99 -20.47 13.82
N GLY A 152 15.66 -20.53 12.67
CA GLY A 152 15.02 -20.37 11.36
C GLY A 152 14.63 -18.93 11.01
N ILE A 153 15.21 -17.93 11.69
CA ILE A 153 14.90 -16.51 11.48
C ILE A 153 15.97 -15.86 10.60
N PRO A 154 15.61 -15.14 9.51
CA PRO A 154 16.54 -14.38 8.69
C PRO A 154 16.99 -13.09 9.38
N LEU A 155 17.86 -13.22 10.39
CA LEU A 155 18.23 -12.14 11.29
C LEU A 155 18.84 -10.93 10.58
N ASN A 156 19.68 -11.14 9.57
CA ASN A 156 20.31 -10.04 8.83
C ASN A 156 19.30 -9.22 8.03
N ALA A 157 18.31 -9.89 7.41
CA ALA A 157 17.20 -9.21 6.73
C ALA A 157 16.31 -8.43 7.71
N LEU A 158 16.08 -9.00 8.90
CA LEU A 158 15.34 -8.32 9.97
C LEU A 158 16.08 -7.08 10.46
N LEU A 159 17.38 -7.18 10.74
CA LEU A 159 18.21 -6.06 11.19
C LEU A 159 18.24 -4.93 10.16
N LEU A 160 18.35 -5.26 8.86
CA LEU A 160 18.28 -4.27 7.80
C LEU A 160 16.89 -3.59 7.72
N SER A 161 15.82 -4.35 7.90
CA SER A 161 14.46 -3.80 7.86
C SER A 161 14.21 -2.87 9.06
N THR A 162 14.67 -3.27 10.25
CA THR A 162 14.59 -2.46 11.48
C THR A 162 15.49 -1.23 11.43
N SER A 163 16.68 -1.30 10.80
CA SER A 163 17.55 -0.14 10.65
C SER A 163 16.92 0.93 9.76
N GLY A 164 16.12 0.54 8.76
CA GLY A 164 15.30 1.47 7.98
C GLY A 164 14.29 2.23 8.85
N ILE A 165 13.61 1.54 9.78
CA ILE A 165 12.70 2.18 10.74
C ILE A 165 13.49 3.12 11.67
N ALA A 166 14.63 2.68 12.20
CA ALA A 166 15.47 3.51 13.07
C ALA A 166 15.97 4.78 12.36
N LEU A 167 16.37 4.67 11.09
CA LEU A 167 16.76 5.80 10.26
C LEU A 167 15.59 6.76 10.01
N ALA A 168 14.39 6.23 9.73
CA ALA A 168 13.18 7.03 9.58
C ALA A 168 12.89 7.82 10.87
N THR A 169 12.94 7.16 12.03
CA THR A 169 12.77 7.81 13.34
C THR A 169 13.82 8.89 13.58
N LEU A 170 15.09 8.62 13.23
CA LEU A 170 16.16 9.61 13.36
C LEU A 170 15.90 10.86 12.49
N ILE A 171 15.49 10.66 11.23
CA ILE A 171 15.13 11.76 10.33
C ILE A 171 13.96 12.56 10.91
N TYR A 172 12.96 11.91 11.49
CA TYR A 172 11.82 12.57 12.13
C TYR A 172 12.22 13.44 13.32
N VAL A 173 13.12 12.95 14.18
CA VAL A 173 13.60 13.71 15.34
C VAL A 173 14.45 14.91 14.92
N LEU A 174 15.25 14.78 13.86
CA LEU A 174 16.14 15.84 13.39
C LEU A 174 15.42 16.89 12.53
N PHE A 175 14.45 16.48 11.70
CA PHE A 175 13.77 17.32 10.72
C PHE A 175 12.24 17.12 10.73
N PRO A 176 11.54 17.40 11.85
CA PRO A 176 10.13 17.02 12.03
C PRO A 176 9.20 17.59 10.95
N GLU A 177 9.42 18.85 10.54
CA GLU A 177 8.61 19.54 9.52
C GLU A 177 8.68 18.88 8.13
N GLN A 178 9.84 18.34 7.76
CA GLN A 178 10.06 17.77 6.42
C GLN A 178 9.96 16.24 6.42
N ALA A 179 10.21 15.60 7.56
CA ALA A 179 10.25 14.15 7.67
C ALA A 179 8.92 13.50 7.30
N PHE A 180 7.80 14.05 7.78
CA PHE A 180 6.47 13.53 7.42
C PHE A 180 6.21 13.59 5.91
N THR A 181 6.50 14.75 5.31
CA THR A 181 6.36 14.96 3.85
C THR A 181 7.25 14.00 3.06
N LEU A 182 8.51 13.82 3.47
CA LEU A 182 9.46 12.89 2.85
C LEU A 182 8.99 11.44 2.94
N MET A 183 8.55 11.01 4.13
CA MET A 183 8.09 9.64 4.37
C MET A 183 6.85 9.31 3.55
N ILE A 184 5.88 10.23 3.50
CA ILE A 184 4.70 10.09 2.64
C ILE A 184 5.13 10.03 1.17
N ALA A 185 5.96 10.97 0.71
CA ALA A 185 6.41 11.01 -0.67
C ALA A 185 7.06 9.68 -1.12
N LEU A 186 7.98 9.14 -0.33
CA LEU A 186 8.66 7.88 -0.64
C LEU A 186 7.71 6.67 -0.57
N SER A 187 6.87 6.58 0.46
CA SER A 187 5.92 5.47 0.61
C SER A 187 4.93 5.42 -0.55
N MET A 188 4.43 6.59 -0.96
CA MET A 188 3.45 6.74 -2.02
C MET A 188 4.05 6.41 -3.38
N PHE A 189 5.25 6.92 -3.67
CA PHE A 189 5.98 6.59 -4.87
C PHE A 189 6.23 5.08 -4.95
N GLY A 190 6.76 4.50 -3.86
CA GLY A 190 7.08 3.07 -3.79
C GLY A 190 5.85 2.18 -4.01
N ALA A 191 4.71 2.56 -3.44
CA ALA A 191 3.48 1.80 -3.59
C ALA A 191 2.91 1.87 -5.01
N ILE A 192 2.81 3.06 -5.62
CA ILE A 192 2.35 3.19 -7.01
C ILE A 192 3.32 2.46 -7.96
N PHE A 193 4.63 2.62 -7.75
CA PHE A 193 5.65 1.92 -8.53
C PHE A 193 5.53 0.40 -8.42
N THR A 194 5.31 -0.12 -7.22
CA THR A 194 5.08 -1.56 -6.99
C THR A 194 3.88 -2.06 -7.79
N TRP A 195 2.76 -1.35 -7.76
CA TRP A 195 1.56 -1.72 -8.54
C TRP A 195 1.78 -1.63 -10.05
N MET A 196 2.50 -0.61 -10.53
CA MET A 196 2.90 -0.54 -11.94
C MET A 196 3.73 -1.77 -12.33
N MET A 197 4.68 -2.19 -11.49
CA MET A 197 5.49 -3.38 -11.71
C MET A 197 4.66 -4.66 -11.66
N ILE A 198 3.65 -4.75 -10.79
CA ILE A 198 2.70 -5.88 -10.76
C ILE A 198 1.95 -5.98 -12.10
N PHE A 199 1.39 -4.88 -12.62
CA PHE A 199 0.71 -4.93 -13.92
C PHE A 199 1.64 -5.27 -15.08
N LEU A 200 2.85 -4.69 -15.08
CA LEU A 200 3.85 -4.93 -16.11
C LEU A 200 4.30 -6.40 -16.12
N THR A 201 4.67 -6.93 -14.95
CA THR A 201 5.08 -8.33 -14.80
C THR A 201 3.94 -9.29 -15.13
N HIS A 202 2.69 -8.99 -14.71
CA HIS A 202 1.52 -9.78 -15.09
C HIS A 202 1.32 -9.83 -16.61
N TYR A 203 1.47 -8.70 -17.31
CA TYR A 203 1.36 -8.66 -18.77
C TYR A 203 2.39 -9.57 -19.46
N PHE A 204 3.67 -9.45 -19.07
CA PHE A 204 4.73 -10.28 -19.64
C PHE A 204 4.63 -11.75 -19.26
N PHE A 205 4.30 -12.05 -18.00
CA PHE A 205 4.06 -13.41 -17.51
C PHE A 205 2.99 -14.09 -18.34
N ARG A 206 1.86 -13.41 -18.56
CA ARG A 206 0.74 -13.96 -19.31
C ARG A 206 1.10 -14.25 -20.77
N ARG A 207 1.79 -13.31 -21.42
CA ARG A 207 2.26 -13.47 -22.80
C ARG A 207 3.31 -14.57 -22.93
N HIS A 208 4.19 -14.72 -21.95
CA HIS A 208 5.17 -15.81 -21.92
C HIS A 208 4.47 -17.16 -21.75
N HIS A 209 3.53 -17.26 -20.81
CA HIS A 209 2.78 -18.48 -20.53
C HIS A 209 1.90 -18.92 -21.72
N GLU A 210 1.28 -17.98 -22.44
CA GLU A 210 0.48 -18.29 -23.65
C GLU A 210 1.35 -18.80 -24.81
N ARG A 211 2.61 -18.34 -24.90
CA ARG A 211 3.55 -18.77 -25.94
C ARG A 211 4.15 -20.16 -25.69
N HIS A 212 4.32 -20.56 -24.44
CA HIS A 212 5.01 -21.80 -24.07
C HIS A 212 4.06 -22.96 -23.73
N GLY A 213 2.76 -22.83 -24.01
CA GLY A 213 1.81 -23.94 -23.97
C GLY A 213 1.59 -24.58 -22.59
N ALA A 214 1.99 -23.91 -21.50
CA ALA A 214 1.85 -24.46 -20.15
C ALA A 214 0.37 -24.58 -19.72
N ASP A 215 0.13 -25.39 -18.69
CA ASP A 215 -1.19 -25.80 -18.18
C ASP A 215 -2.23 -24.68 -17.99
N LYS A 216 -3.51 -25.05 -17.88
CA LYS A 216 -4.57 -24.08 -17.61
C LYS A 216 -4.30 -23.35 -16.28
N LEU A 217 -4.07 -22.03 -16.35
CA LEU A 217 -3.94 -21.23 -15.14
C LEU A 217 -5.17 -21.37 -14.24
N ALA A 218 -4.92 -21.60 -12.96
CA ALA A 218 -5.94 -21.67 -11.92
C ALA A 218 -6.77 -20.37 -11.79
N PHE A 219 -6.22 -19.23 -12.23
CA PHE A 219 -6.92 -17.95 -12.27
C PHE A 219 -6.64 -17.23 -13.59
N ARG A 220 -7.71 -16.71 -14.21
CA ARG A 220 -7.64 -15.90 -15.42
C ARG A 220 -8.33 -14.57 -15.16
N LEU A 221 -7.60 -13.49 -15.40
CA LEU A 221 -8.17 -12.14 -15.37
C LEU A 221 -9.09 -11.98 -16.59
N LYS A 222 -10.35 -11.60 -16.36
CA LYS A 222 -11.29 -11.31 -17.44
C LYS A 222 -10.77 -10.09 -18.24
N PHE A 223 -10.95 -10.11 -19.56
CA PHE A 223 -10.55 -9.03 -20.48
C PHE A 223 -9.03 -8.76 -20.58
N PHE A 224 -8.19 -9.78 -20.38
CA PHE A 224 -6.78 -9.67 -20.74
C PHE A 224 -6.62 -9.49 -22.27
N PRO A 225 -5.73 -8.60 -22.77
CA PRO A 225 -4.77 -7.75 -22.04
C PRO A 225 -5.29 -6.37 -21.60
N ALA A 226 -6.49 -5.97 -22.06
CA ALA A 226 -7.02 -4.63 -21.85
C ALA A 226 -7.13 -4.25 -20.36
N SER A 227 -7.57 -5.16 -19.50
CA SER A 227 -7.69 -4.90 -18.06
C SER A 227 -6.35 -4.65 -17.36
N THR A 228 -5.29 -5.34 -17.78
CA THR A 228 -3.93 -5.14 -17.24
C THR A 228 -3.33 -3.83 -17.72
N LEU A 229 -3.50 -3.49 -19.00
CA LEU A 229 -3.03 -2.22 -19.56
C LEU A 229 -3.79 -1.04 -18.95
N LEU A 230 -5.11 -1.15 -18.76
CA LEU A 230 -5.92 -0.14 -18.11
C LEU A 230 -5.42 0.13 -16.68
N GLY A 231 -5.15 -0.91 -15.90
CA GLY A 231 -4.59 -0.77 -14.55
C GLY A 231 -3.23 -0.08 -14.55
N PHE A 232 -2.34 -0.47 -15.46
CA PHE A 232 -1.03 0.18 -15.62
C PHE A 232 -1.15 1.67 -15.96
N PHE A 233 -1.95 2.02 -16.96
CA PHE A 233 -2.13 3.42 -17.38
C PHE A 233 -2.87 4.25 -16.32
N ALA A 234 -3.80 3.65 -15.57
CA ALA A 234 -4.43 4.30 -14.43
C ALA A 234 -3.42 4.63 -13.32
N MET A 235 -2.55 3.67 -12.95
CA MET A 235 -1.46 3.91 -12.00
C MET A 235 -0.48 4.98 -12.49
N LEU A 236 -0.14 4.94 -13.78
CA LEU A 236 0.71 5.96 -14.39
C LEU A 236 0.06 7.35 -14.36
N ALA A 237 -1.23 7.45 -14.68
CA ALA A 237 -1.97 8.71 -14.61
C ALA A 237 -2.01 9.26 -13.18
N ILE A 238 -2.22 8.40 -12.18
CA ILE A 238 -2.18 8.79 -10.76
C ILE A 238 -0.78 9.28 -10.38
N MET A 239 0.27 8.54 -10.77
CA MET A 239 1.67 8.93 -10.54
C MET A 239 1.96 10.33 -11.12
N LEU A 240 1.56 10.59 -12.36
CA LEU A 240 1.77 11.89 -13.00
C LEU A 240 0.93 13.00 -12.36
N THR A 241 -0.30 12.67 -11.91
CA THR A 241 -1.17 13.63 -11.21
C THR A 241 -0.55 14.10 -9.91
N THR A 242 0.26 13.28 -9.23
CA THR A 242 0.91 13.69 -7.97
C THR A 242 1.75 14.96 -8.12
N ALA A 243 2.35 15.20 -9.29
CA ALA A 243 3.13 16.40 -9.59
C ALA A 243 2.29 17.70 -9.53
N PHE A 244 0.99 17.60 -9.81
CA PHE A 244 0.08 18.74 -9.88
C PHE A 244 -0.75 18.92 -8.60
N THR A 245 -0.60 18.02 -7.64
CA THR A 245 -1.32 18.07 -6.36
C THR A 245 -0.37 18.54 -5.27
N GLY A 246 -0.59 19.72 -4.69
CA GLY A 246 0.33 20.34 -3.73
C GLY A 246 0.75 19.44 -2.56
N ALA A 247 -0.15 18.57 -2.07
CA ALA A 247 0.16 17.61 -1.01
C ALA A 247 1.09 16.46 -1.43
N PHE A 248 1.13 16.13 -2.73
CA PHE A 248 1.86 14.97 -3.29
C PHE A 248 2.93 15.36 -4.31
N GLN A 249 3.14 16.66 -4.55
CA GLN A 249 4.13 17.16 -5.51
C GLN A 249 5.54 16.61 -5.25
N MET A 250 5.86 16.36 -3.97
CA MET A 250 7.15 15.83 -3.54
C MET A 250 7.32 14.33 -3.81
N THR A 251 6.25 13.60 -4.16
CA THR A 251 6.27 12.16 -4.43
C THR A 251 7.26 11.80 -5.53
N LEU A 252 7.22 12.51 -6.67
CA LEU A 252 8.18 12.27 -7.76
C LEU A 252 9.57 12.80 -7.44
N VAL A 253 9.64 13.97 -6.78
CA VAL A 253 10.90 14.65 -6.45
C VAL A 253 11.79 13.79 -5.55
N PHE A 254 11.21 13.12 -4.54
CA PHE A 254 11.97 12.20 -3.69
C PHE A 254 11.99 10.78 -4.24
N GLY A 255 10.89 10.33 -4.86
CA GLY A 255 10.73 8.96 -5.34
C GLY A 255 11.68 8.58 -6.47
N VAL A 256 11.83 9.44 -7.49
CA VAL A 256 12.68 9.14 -8.65
C VAL A 256 14.17 9.04 -8.27
N PRO A 257 14.77 10.00 -7.53
CA PRO A 257 16.14 9.86 -7.06
C PRO A 257 16.33 8.63 -6.17
N PHE A 258 15.37 8.35 -5.29
CA PHE A 258 15.44 7.15 -4.45
C PHE A 258 15.44 5.86 -5.27
N LEU A 259 14.61 5.77 -6.32
CA LEU A 259 14.61 4.64 -7.24
C LEU A 259 15.96 4.52 -7.97
N LEU A 260 16.53 5.62 -8.42
CA LEU A 260 17.86 5.62 -9.07
C LEU A 260 18.94 5.09 -8.12
N VAL A 261 18.92 5.52 -6.86
CA VAL A 261 19.83 5.00 -5.83
C VAL A 261 19.63 3.49 -5.63
N LEU A 262 18.39 3.01 -5.56
CA LEU A 262 18.10 1.58 -5.45
C LEU A 262 18.60 0.77 -6.65
N VAL A 263 18.42 1.29 -7.88
CA VAL A 263 18.90 0.65 -9.11
C VAL A 263 20.43 0.58 -9.14
N LEU A 264 21.11 1.66 -8.72
CA LEU A 264 22.57 1.69 -8.59
C LEU A 264 23.04 0.66 -7.56
N LEU A 265 22.47 0.67 -6.36
CA LEU A 265 22.77 -0.30 -5.30
C LEU A 265 22.54 -1.74 -5.77
N PHE A 266 21.44 -1.99 -6.47
CA PHE A 266 21.15 -3.29 -7.06
C PHE A 266 22.26 -3.74 -8.02
N HIS A 267 22.75 -2.85 -8.88
CA HIS A 267 23.83 -3.18 -9.82
C HIS A 267 25.16 -3.49 -9.11
N PHE A 268 25.49 -2.76 -8.03
CA PHE A 268 26.71 -3.03 -7.24
C PHE A 268 26.65 -4.31 -6.42
N VAL A 269 25.45 -4.68 -5.96
CA VAL A 269 25.25 -5.85 -5.10
C VAL A 269 25.09 -7.15 -5.89
N ARG A 270 24.54 -7.06 -7.11
CA ARG A 270 24.26 -8.23 -7.95
C ARG A 270 25.57 -8.84 -8.45
N LYS A 271 25.91 -10.03 -7.94
CA LYS A 271 26.92 -10.88 -8.57
C LYS A 271 26.34 -11.47 -9.87
N PRO A 272 27.14 -11.63 -10.94
CA PRO A 272 26.66 -12.24 -12.19
C PRO A 272 26.05 -13.62 -11.90
N ARG A 273 24.86 -13.88 -12.44
CA ARG A 273 24.12 -15.16 -12.27
C ARG A 273 25.03 -16.33 -12.63
N LEU A 274 25.41 -17.15 -11.64
CA LEU A 274 25.72 -18.55 -11.91
C LEU A 274 24.40 -19.22 -12.32
N ALA A 275 24.45 -20.04 -13.37
CA ALA A 275 23.30 -20.64 -14.03
C ALA A 275 22.25 -21.20 -13.04
N ALA A 276 20.98 -21.05 -13.41
CA ALA A 276 19.83 -21.46 -12.62
C ALA A 276 20.00 -22.87 -12.02
N VAL A 277 19.90 -22.97 -10.69
CA VAL A 277 19.77 -24.27 -10.02
C VAL A 277 18.38 -24.83 -10.40
N PRO A 278 18.26 -26.06 -10.92
CA PRO A 278 16.98 -26.68 -11.22
C PRO A 278 16.09 -26.68 -9.96
N ALA A 279 14.80 -26.41 -10.15
CA ALA A 279 13.82 -26.46 -9.07
C ALA A 279 13.84 -27.85 -8.42
N GLU A 280 14.26 -27.93 -7.15
CA GLU A 280 14.05 -29.14 -6.37
C GLU A 280 12.55 -29.33 -6.12
N GLN A 281 12.06 -30.47 -6.56
CA GLN A 281 10.72 -30.97 -6.31
C GLN A 281 10.61 -31.44 -4.85
N GLY A 282 9.57 -31.00 -4.16
CA GLY A 282 8.97 -31.73 -3.05
C GLY A 282 9.49 -31.39 -1.65
N LEU A 283 8.60 -30.84 -0.83
CA LEU A 283 8.15 -31.46 0.42
C LEU A 283 6.63 -31.28 0.52
#